data_AF-A0A1V9WY03-F1
#
_entry.id   AF-A0A1V9WY03-F1
#
_cell.length_a   1.000
_cell.length_b   1.000
_cell.length_c   1.000
_cell.angle_alpha   90.00
_cell.angle_beta   90.00
_cell.angle_gamma   90.00
#
_symmetry.space_group_name_H-M   'P 1'
#
loop_
_entity.id
_entity.type
_entity.pdbx_description
1 polymer ?
#
loop_
_entity_poly.entity_id
_entity_poly.type
_entity_poly.pdbx_seq_one_letter_code
_entity_poly.pdbx_strand_id
1 'polypeptide(L)'
;AFLVPYLLTLFLGGIPTFFLETSLGQFLSIGGLGVWKICPVFKGVGYAAAVMSFWLNAYYIVVLSWALYYIYASLAPDLPWRTCDNPWNTQNCRSEYEPQNCTHDCLPANVVRSPVKEYWE
;
A
#
# COMPACT_ATOMS: atom_id res chain seq x y z
N ALA A 1 13.03 -9.67 -16.85
CA ALA A 1 13.80 -8.43 -17.06
C ALA A 1 12.89 -7.20 -16.95
N PHE A 2 12.58 -6.74 -15.73
CA PHE A 2 11.73 -5.56 -15.49
C PHE A 2 12.54 -4.25 -15.32
N LEU A 3 13.79 -4.38 -14.87
CA LEU A 3 14.63 -3.23 -14.54
C LEU A 3 15.00 -2.38 -15.77
N VAL A 4 15.24 -3.02 -16.92
CA VAL A 4 15.60 -2.33 -18.17
C VAL A 4 14.49 -1.37 -18.64
N PRO A 5 13.23 -1.82 -18.83
CA PRO A 5 12.14 -0.90 -19.20
C PRO A 5 11.85 0.13 -18.11
N TYR A 6 11.95 -0.23 -16.82
CA TYR A 6 11.79 0.71 -15.71
C TYR A 6 12.76 1.89 -15.81
N LEU A 7 14.06 1.62 -15.97
CA LEU A 7 15.08 2.67 -16.06
C LEU A 7 14.89 3.54 -17.31
N LEU A 8 14.52 2.96 -18.46
CA LEU A 8 14.24 3.73 -19.67
C LEU A 8 13.09 4.72 -19.46
N THR A 9 11.95 4.27 -18.90
CA THR A 9 10.81 5.17 -18.63
C THR A 9 11.12 6.22 -17.56
N LEU A 10 11.96 5.88 -16.57
CA LEU A 10 12.41 6.82 -15.54
C LEU A 10 13.24 7.96 -16.15
N PHE A 11 14.27 7.64 -16.94
CA PHE A 11 15.15 8.67 -17.51
C PHE A 11 14.49 9.47 -18.64
N LEU A 12 13.64 8.85 -19.45
CA LEU A 12 13.01 9.51 -20.60
C LEU A 12 11.70 10.23 -20.26
N GLY A 13 10.96 9.76 -19.25
CA GLY A 13 9.64 10.30 -18.90
C GLY A 13 9.58 10.83 -17.48
N GLY A 14 9.95 10.03 -16.49
CA GLY A 14 9.82 10.37 -15.06
C GLY A 14 10.62 11.61 -14.67
N ILE A 15 11.94 11.59 -14.89
CA ILE A 15 12.85 12.68 -14.53
C ILE A 15 12.50 13.99 -15.27
N PRO A 16 12.29 13.99 -16.60
CA PRO A 16 11.92 15.20 -17.32
C PRO A 16 10.58 15.80 -16.84
N THR A 17 9.57 14.97 -16.58
CA THR A 17 8.25 15.43 -16.12
C THR A 17 8.33 16.04 -14.72
N PHE A 18 9.03 15.38 -13.80
CA PHE A 18 9.25 15.88 -12.44
C PHE A 18 10.02 17.20 -12.43
N PHE A 19 11.06 17.31 -13.27
CA PHE A 19 11.84 18.55 -13.40
C PHE A 19 11.00 19.68 -14.00
N LEU A 20 10.18 19.40 -15.01
CA LEU A 20 9.28 20.38 -15.62
C LEU A 20 8.26 20.90 -14.60
N GLU A 21 7.62 20.03 -13.82
CA GLU A 21 6.65 20.44 -12.80
C GLU A 21 7.31 21.27 -11.69
N THR A 22 8.47 20.82 -11.20
CA THR A 22 9.20 21.51 -10.11
C THR A 22 9.70 22.89 -10.56
N SER A 23 10.34 22.97 -11.73
CA SER A 23 10.84 24.23 -12.26
C SER A 23 9.70 25.21 -12.52
N LEU A 24 8.59 24.75 -13.13
CA LEU A 24 7.40 25.57 -13.36
C LEU A 24 6.78 26.07 -12.05
N GLY A 25 6.70 25.22 -11.02
CA GLY A 25 6.25 25.61 -9.69
C GLY A 25 7.12 26.69 -9.05
N GLN A 26 8.45 26.56 -9.19
CA GLN A 26 9.41 27.56 -8.71
C GLN A 26 9.31 28.89 -9.47
N PHE A 27 9.24 28.86 -10.80
CA PHE A 27 9.16 30.06 -11.64
C PHE A 27 7.89 30.88 -11.39
N LEU A 28 6.75 30.22 -11.22
CA LEU A 28 5.48 30.91 -11.04
C LEU A 28 5.19 31.25 -9.59
N SER A 29 5.82 30.54 -8.63
CA SER A 29 5.55 30.69 -7.19
C SER A 29 4.05 30.65 -6.85
N ILE A 30 3.28 29.91 -7.66
CA ILE A 30 1.83 29.74 -7.55
C ILE A 30 1.55 28.24 -7.45
N GLY A 31 0.61 27.83 -6.58
CA GLY A 31 0.25 26.43 -6.43
C GLY A 31 -0.36 25.79 -7.68
N GLY A 32 -0.42 24.45 -7.73
CA GLY A 32 -0.82 23.68 -8.92
C GLY A 32 -2.19 24.02 -9.51
N LEU A 33 -3.13 24.56 -8.73
CA LEU A 33 -4.42 25.06 -9.23
C LEU A 33 -4.30 26.40 -9.96
N GLY A 34 -3.37 27.26 -9.53
CA GLY A 34 -3.18 28.61 -10.08
C GLY A 34 -2.16 28.67 -11.22
N VAL A 35 -1.32 27.65 -11.38
CA VAL A 35 -0.35 27.47 -12.48
C VAL A 35 -1.00 27.62 -13.85
N TRP A 36 -2.21 27.06 -14.02
CA TRP A 36 -2.91 27.03 -15.30
C TRP A 36 -3.47 28.39 -15.76
N LYS A 37 -3.16 29.49 -15.05
CA LYS A 37 -3.38 30.85 -15.56
C LYS A 37 -2.54 31.15 -16.81
N ILE A 38 -1.45 30.43 -17.05
CA ILE A 38 -0.64 30.53 -18.29
C ILE A 38 -1.46 30.09 -19.52
N CYS A 39 -2.21 28.99 -19.40
CA CYS A 39 -3.06 28.47 -20.46
C CYS A 39 -4.42 28.07 -19.89
N PRO A 40 -5.44 28.97 -19.98
CA PRO A 40 -6.73 28.76 -19.33
C PRO A 40 -7.51 27.56 -19.87
N VAL A 41 -7.18 27.09 -21.08
CA VAL A 41 -7.75 25.86 -21.67
C VAL A 41 -7.46 24.63 -20.79
N PHE A 42 -6.31 24.59 -20.13
CA PHE A 42 -5.89 23.48 -19.26
C PHE A 42 -6.26 23.66 -17.79
N LYS A 43 -7.07 24.66 -17.43
CA LYS A 43 -7.51 24.89 -16.04
C LYS A 43 -8.20 23.66 -15.41
N GLY A 44 -8.85 22.83 -16.24
CA GLY A 44 -9.46 21.56 -15.80
C GLY A 44 -8.45 20.56 -15.24
N VAL A 45 -7.19 20.58 -15.69
CA VAL A 45 -6.13 19.65 -15.24
C VAL A 45 -5.83 19.87 -13.76
N GLY A 46 -5.80 21.13 -13.30
CA GLY A 46 -5.60 21.45 -11.89
C GLY A 46 -6.74 20.90 -11.01
N TYR A 47 -7.99 21.08 -11.43
CA TYR A 47 -9.14 20.55 -10.69
C TYR A 47 -9.16 19.01 -10.68
N ALA A 48 -8.84 18.38 -11.81
CA ALA A 48 -8.71 16.93 -11.88
C ALA A 48 -7.63 16.42 -10.92
N ALA A 49 -6.45 17.07 -10.86
CA ALA A 49 -5.39 16.72 -9.92
C ALA A 49 -5.82 16.86 -8.45
N ALA A 50 -6.61 17.89 -8.12
CA ALA A 50 -7.15 18.08 -6.77
C ALA A 50 -8.16 16.98 -6.40
N VAL A 51 -9.07 16.63 -7.31
CA VAL A 51 -10.03 15.53 -7.10
C VAL A 51 -9.29 14.20 -6.95
N MET A 52 -8.34 13.89 -7.84
CA MET A 52 -7.51 12.68 -7.73
C MET A 52 -6.75 12.62 -6.40
N SER A 53 -6.21 13.76 -5.94
CA SER A 53 -5.54 13.84 -4.64
C SER A 53 -6.49 13.56 -3.48
N PHE A 54 -7.75 14.00 -3.56
CA PHE A 54 -8.76 13.70 -2.55
C PHE A 54 -9.05 12.19 -2.45
N TRP A 55 -9.28 11.52 -3.59
CA TRP A 55 -9.49 10.07 -3.63
C TRP A 55 -8.26 9.30 -3.13
N LEU A 56 -7.06 9.74 -3.53
CA LEU A 56 -5.80 9.16 -3.08
C LEU A 56 -5.67 9.25 -1.55
N ASN A 57 -5.91 10.43 -0.97
CA ASN A 57 -5.84 10.60 0.48
C ASN A 57 -6.85 9.72 1.21
N ALA A 58 -8.10 9.64 0.73
CA ALA A 58 -9.14 8.81 1.34
C ALA A 58 -8.76 7.31 1.37
N TYR A 59 -8.12 6.81 0.31
CA TYR A 59 -7.61 5.44 0.28
C TYR A 59 -6.37 5.26 1.18
N TYR A 60 -5.41 6.18 1.11
CA TYR A 60 -4.14 6.06 1.83
C TYR A 60 -4.29 6.13 3.36
N ILE A 61 -5.23 6.92 3.88
CA ILE A 61 -5.47 6.96 5.34
C ILE A 61 -5.93 5.61 5.89
N VAL A 62 -6.66 4.81 5.10
CA VAL A 62 -7.11 3.47 5.51
C VAL A 62 -5.91 2.52 5.61
N VAL A 63 -5.04 2.50 4.62
CA VAL A 63 -3.82 1.67 4.64
C VAL A 63 -2.88 2.08 5.78
N LEU A 64 -2.73 3.38 6.01
CA LEU A 64 -1.96 3.91 7.15
C LEU A 64 -2.57 3.51 8.49
N SER A 65 -3.91 3.51 8.60
CA SER A 65 -4.60 3.08 9.82
C SER A 65 -4.33 1.61 10.14
N TRP A 66 -4.33 0.73 9.14
CA TRP A 66 -3.94 -0.66 9.30
C TRP A 66 -2.48 -0.76 9.74
N ALA A 67 -1.56 -0.08 9.06
CA ALA A 67 -0.14 -0.11 9.44
C ALA A 67 0.09 0.35 10.90
N LEU A 68 -0.57 1.42 11.35
CA LEU A 68 -0.48 1.89 12.73
C LEU A 68 -1.08 0.89 13.72
N TYR A 69 -2.19 0.24 13.38
CA TYR A 69 -2.78 -0.82 14.19
C TYR A 69 -1.82 -2.00 14.37
N TYR A 70 -1.19 -2.47 13.29
CA TYR A 70 -0.18 -3.53 13.36
C TYR A 70 1.06 -3.11 14.15
N ILE A 71 1.50 -1.85 14.02
CA ILE A 71 2.60 -1.32 14.85
C ILE A 71 2.23 -1.37 16.32
N TYR A 72 1.05 -0.89 16.69
CA TYR A 72 0.60 -0.93 18.08
C TYR A 72 0.51 -2.38 18.61
N ALA A 73 -0.08 -3.28 17.84
CA ALA A 73 -0.18 -4.69 18.18
C ALA A 73 1.20 -5.38 18.31
N SER A 74 2.22 -4.91 17.58
CA SER A 74 3.58 -5.43 17.66
C SER A 74 4.35 -5.04 18.93
N LEU A 75 3.83 -4.09 19.71
CA LEU A 75 4.42 -3.70 21.01
C LEU A 75 4.04 -4.66 22.14
N ALA A 76 3.10 -5.58 21.91
CA ALA A 76 2.78 -6.64 22.85
C ALA A 76 3.96 -7.62 23.00
N PRO A 77 4.14 -8.23 24.19
CA PRO A 77 5.24 -9.19 24.43
C PRO A 77 5.17 -10.41 23.51
N ASP A 78 3.97 -10.87 23.19
CA ASP A 78 3.72 -11.92 22.21
C ASP A 78 2.91 -11.35 21.04
N LEU A 79 3.35 -11.63 19.81
CA LEU A 79 2.69 -11.13 18.61
C LEU A 79 1.35 -11.88 18.41
N PRO A 80 0.23 -11.16 18.19
CA PRO A 80 -1.09 -11.79 18.12
C PRO A 80 -1.26 -12.71 16.90
N TRP A 81 -0.50 -12.49 15.82
CA TRP A 81 -0.49 -13.35 14.63
C TRP A 81 0.58 -14.46 14.65
N ARG A 82 1.21 -14.71 15.81
CA ARG A 82 2.23 -15.76 15.95
C ARG A 82 1.61 -17.16 16.12
N THR A 83 0.52 -17.26 16.89
CA THR A 83 -0.10 -18.53 17.29
C THR A 83 -1.56 -18.62 16.85
N CYS A 84 -2.07 -19.85 16.83
CA CYS A 84 -3.48 -20.11 16.53
C CYS A 84 -4.40 -20.00 17.76
N ASP A 85 -3.88 -19.68 18.94
CA ASP A 85 -4.61 -19.64 20.22
C ASP A 85 -5.33 -18.30 20.47
N ASN A 86 -6.03 -17.78 19.47
CA ASN A 86 -6.72 -16.50 19.54
C ASN A 86 -8.20 -16.62 19.17
N PRO A 87 -9.08 -15.75 19.70
CA PRO A 87 -10.53 -15.87 19.49
C PRO A 87 -10.99 -15.67 18.04
N TRP A 88 -10.17 -15.05 17.19
CA TRP A 88 -10.46 -14.85 15.77
C TRP A 88 -10.04 -16.03 14.88
N ASN A 89 -9.25 -16.98 15.40
CA ASN A 89 -8.74 -18.08 14.58
C ASN A 89 -9.79 -19.17 14.36
N THR A 90 -9.76 -19.77 13.16
CA THR A 90 -10.61 -20.90 12.81
C THR A 90 -9.95 -22.23 13.15
N GLN A 91 -10.73 -23.33 13.10
CA GLN A 91 -10.22 -24.69 13.29
C GLN A 91 -9.19 -25.11 12.22
N ASN A 92 -9.09 -24.35 11.13
CA ASN A 92 -8.15 -24.62 10.04
C ASN A 92 -6.84 -23.80 10.16
N CYS A 93 -6.67 -23.05 11.25
CA CYS A 93 -5.45 -22.31 11.53
C CYS A 93 -4.30 -23.26 11.85
N ARG A 94 -3.14 -23.03 11.21
CA ARG A 94 -1.88 -23.71 11.53
C ARG A 94 -0.73 -22.73 11.55
N SER A 95 0.05 -22.72 12.62
CA SER A 95 1.28 -21.93 12.70
C SER A 95 2.40 -22.59 11.87
N GLU A 96 3.29 -21.78 11.30
CA GLU A 96 4.44 -22.27 10.52
C GLU A 96 5.49 -22.98 11.39
N TYR A 97 5.40 -22.81 12.72
CA TYR A 97 6.35 -23.36 13.69
C TYR A 97 5.92 -24.72 14.25
N GLU A 98 4.65 -25.13 14.04
CA GLU A 98 4.14 -26.40 14.52
C GLU A 98 4.62 -27.56 13.62
N PRO A 99 5.25 -28.62 14.15
CA PRO A 99 5.64 -29.77 13.35
C PRO A 99 4.40 -30.47 12.78
N GLN A 100 4.44 -30.76 11.49
CA GLN A 100 3.37 -31.47 10.80
C GLN A 100 3.37 -32.96 11.18
N ASN A 101 2.66 -33.30 12.27
CA ASN A 101 2.42 -34.69 12.67
C ASN A 101 1.27 -35.30 11.85
N CYS A 102 1.53 -35.63 10.59
CA CYS A 102 0.57 -36.34 9.74
C CYS A 102 0.54 -37.84 10.09
N THR A 103 -0.25 -38.22 11.09
CA THR A 103 -0.55 -39.63 11.37
C THR A 103 -2.00 -39.99 11.04
N HIS A 104 -2.94 -39.04 11.13
CA HIS A 104 -4.33 -39.20 10.66
C HIS A 104 -4.84 -37.87 10.09
N ASP A 105 -5.16 -37.85 8.79
CA ASP A 105 -5.79 -36.75 8.03
C ASP A 105 -5.19 -35.35 8.19
N CYS A 106 -4.12 -35.11 7.44
CA CYS A 106 -3.66 -33.75 7.19
C CYS A 106 -4.63 -33.03 6.26
N LEU A 107 -5.19 -31.91 6.73
CA LEU A 107 -5.93 -30.99 5.87
C LEU A 107 -5.07 -30.64 4.64
N PRO A 108 -5.63 -30.72 3.43
CA PRO A 108 -4.89 -30.39 2.24
C PRO A 108 -4.48 -28.90 2.27
N ALA A 109 -3.34 -28.57 1.67
CA ALA A 109 -2.70 -27.24 1.81
C ALA A 109 -3.59 -26.06 1.33
N ASN A 110 -4.61 -26.35 0.52
CA ASN A 110 -5.62 -25.41 0.07
C ASN A 110 -6.67 -25.05 1.13
N VAL A 111 -6.79 -25.83 2.22
CA VAL A 111 -7.74 -25.61 3.31
C VAL A 111 -7.08 -24.96 4.54
N VAL A 112 -5.79 -25.24 4.76
CA VAL A 112 -5.03 -24.69 5.88
C VAL A 112 -4.78 -23.20 5.70
N ARG A 113 -4.93 -22.42 6.78
CA ARG A 113 -4.61 -20.99 6.79
C ARG A 113 -3.56 -20.67 7.86
N SER A 114 -2.71 -19.68 7.57
CA SER A 114 -1.73 -19.20 8.53
C SER A 114 -2.36 -18.21 9.52
N PRO A 115 -1.87 -18.14 10.76
CA PRO A 115 -2.37 -17.17 11.76
C PRO A 115 -2.20 -15.71 11.28
N VAL A 116 -1.21 -15.42 10.44
CA VAL A 116 -1.02 -14.11 9.82
C VAL A 116 -2.15 -13.78 8.86
N LYS A 117 -2.59 -14.75 8.06
CA LYS A 117 -3.68 -14.56 7.10
C LYS A 117 -5.02 -14.41 7.81
N GLU A 118 -5.28 -15.22 8.84
CA GLU A 118 -6.52 -15.09 9.63
C GLU A 118 -6.56 -13.83 10.48
N TYR A 119 -5.41 -13.29 10.89
CA TYR A 119 -5.37 -12.00 11.58
C TYR A 119 -5.59 -10.80 10.65
N TRP A 120 -5.31 -10.94 9.35
CA TRP A 120 -5.51 -9.90 8.34
C TRP A 120 -6.95 -9.86 7.81
N GLU A 121 -7.63 -11.01 7.76
CA GLU A 121 -9.01 -11.14 7.28
C GLU A 121 -10.04 -10.69 8.33
#